data_AF-A0AB94IIB6-F1
#
_entry.id   AF-A0AB94IIB6-F1
#
_cell.length_a   1.000
_cell.length_b   1.000
_cell.length_c   1.000
_cell.angle_alpha   90.00
_cell.angle_beta   90.00
_cell.angle_gamma   90.00
#
_symmetry.space_group_name_H-M   'P 1'
#
loop_
_entity.id
_entity.type
_entity.pdbx_description
1 polymer ?
#
loop_
_entity_poly.entity_id
_entity_poly.type
_entity_poly.pdbx_seq_one_letter_code
_entity_poly.pdbx_strand_id
1 'polypeptide(L)'
;MEIERINENTVKFYISYGDIEERGFDREEIWYNRERSEELFWEMMDEVHGDEEFVVEGPLWIQVQALDKGLEVLVTKAQLSKDGQKFELPIPNDKIKDIPVDEKIEELLDQHFNPNHSDEEDILLEEETLEFLLVFKDFEDVISLSHRTGLDDLVTMLYHFEGKYYLYTEFPEDLFEEDEIDDILSVLLEYGYETQLTIHRIQEYGKEIISENVFAELRKHFS
;
A
#
# COMPACT_ATOMS: atom_id res chain seq x y z
N MET A 1 -18.81 20.06 20.32
CA MET A 1 -18.23 20.16 18.95
C MET A 1 -18.19 21.60 18.46
N GLU A 2 -17.09 22.01 17.84
CA GLU A 2 -16.93 23.30 17.15
C GLU A 2 -16.56 23.05 15.68
N ILE A 3 -17.21 23.77 14.76
CA ILE A 3 -16.99 23.63 13.31
C ILE A 3 -16.51 24.97 12.77
N GLU A 4 -15.40 24.96 12.06
CA GLU A 4 -14.83 26.13 11.40
C GLU A 4 -14.68 25.85 9.91
N ARG A 5 -15.46 26.56 9.07
CA ARG A 5 -15.30 26.47 7.62
C ARG A 5 -14.11 27.30 7.21
N ILE A 6 -13.01 26.62 6.86
CA ILE A 6 -11.79 27.28 6.40
C ILE A 6 -11.97 27.78 4.97
N ASN A 7 -12.53 26.96 4.08
CA ASN A 7 -12.75 27.28 2.66
C ASN A 7 -14.01 26.60 2.10
N GLU A 8 -14.33 26.87 0.84
CA GLU A 8 -15.41 26.16 0.12
C GLU A 8 -15.18 24.66 -0.01
N ASN A 9 -13.91 24.23 0.00
CA ASN A 9 -13.49 22.84 -0.14
C ASN A 9 -12.88 22.25 1.14
N THR A 10 -12.72 23.02 2.22
CA THR A 10 -12.04 22.56 3.44
C THR A 10 -12.83 22.96 4.68
N VAL A 11 -13.15 21.96 5.51
CA VAL A 11 -13.83 22.14 6.79
C VAL A 11 -12.93 21.65 7.91
N LYS A 12 -12.83 22.43 8.98
CA LYS A 12 -12.11 22.10 10.20
C LYS A 12 -13.12 21.81 11.30
N PHE A 13 -12.90 20.73 12.03
CA PHE A 13 -13.72 20.30 13.14
C PHE A 13 -12.86 20.21 14.39
N TYR A 14 -13.44 20.57 15.53
CA TYR A 14 -12.88 20.28 16.83
C TYR A 14 -13.93 19.53 17.65
N ILE A 15 -13.58 18.32 18.06
CA ILE A 15 -14.42 17.46 18.87
C ILE A 15 -13.71 17.15 20.20
N SER A 16 -14.38 17.39 21.32
CA SER A 16 -13.78 17.12 22.63
C SER A 16 -13.82 15.63 22.95
N TYR A 17 -12.96 15.15 23.86
CA TYR A 17 -13.01 13.74 24.29
C TYR A 17 -14.36 13.35 24.91
N GLY A 18 -15.00 14.27 25.64
CA GLY A 18 -16.34 14.04 26.18
C GLY A 18 -17.41 13.88 25.09
N ASP A 19 -17.32 14.67 24.02
CA ASP A 19 -18.21 14.58 22.85
C ASP A 19 -18.05 13.25 22.06
N ILE A 20 -16.84 12.68 22.06
CA ILE A 20 -16.50 11.40 21.40
C ILE A 20 -17.10 10.24 22.20
N GLU A 21 -16.90 10.25 23.52
CA GLU A 21 -17.43 9.22 24.43
C GLU A 21 -18.97 9.25 24.49
N GLU A 22 -19.61 10.42 24.44
CA GLU A 22 -21.08 10.55 24.39
C GLU A 22 -21.69 9.97 23.09
N ARG A 23 -20.93 9.95 22.00
CA ARG A 23 -21.32 9.31 20.73
C ARG A 23 -21.02 7.81 20.70
N GLY A 24 -20.41 7.27 21.76
CA GLY A 24 -20.11 5.84 21.88
C GLY A 24 -18.85 5.40 21.14
N PHE A 25 -17.96 6.32 20.82
CA PHE A 25 -16.66 6.02 20.23
C PHE A 25 -15.57 6.06 21.31
N ASP A 26 -14.66 5.09 21.28
CA ASP A 26 -13.45 5.12 22.09
C ASP A 26 -12.31 5.82 21.34
N ARG A 27 -11.49 6.60 22.06
CA ARG A 27 -10.34 7.33 21.48
C ARG A 27 -9.38 6.44 20.68
N GLU A 28 -9.25 5.17 21.10
CA GLU A 28 -8.36 4.18 20.48
C GLU A 28 -9.05 3.54 19.25
N GLU A 29 -10.38 3.41 19.27
CA GLU A 29 -11.13 2.88 18.12
C GLU A 29 -11.09 3.81 16.92
N ILE A 30 -11.03 5.13 17.11
CA ILE A 30 -10.93 6.05 15.96
C ILE A 30 -9.60 5.82 15.21
N TRP A 31 -8.51 5.44 15.88
CA TRP A 31 -7.21 5.23 15.23
C TRP A 31 -7.04 3.82 14.66
N TYR A 32 -7.52 2.81 15.39
CA TYR A 32 -7.29 1.41 15.02
C TYR A 32 -8.43 0.79 14.23
N ASN A 33 -9.61 1.41 14.21
CA ASN A 33 -10.78 0.89 13.52
C ASN A 33 -11.22 1.86 12.42
N ARG A 34 -10.84 1.53 11.19
CA ARG A 34 -11.19 2.27 9.98
C ARG A 34 -12.70 2.44 9.81
N GLU A 35 -13.49 1.40 10.06
CA GLU A 35 -14.95 1.49 9.89
C GLU A 35 -15.55 2.50 10.87
N ARG A 36 -15.08 2.51 12.12
CA ARG A 36 -15.53 3.46 13.16
C ARG A 36 -15.11 4.89 12.87
N SER A 37 -13.91 5.10 12.35
CA SER A 37 -13.46 6.44 11.99
C SER A 37 -14.23 6.99 10.80
N GLU A 38 -14.49 6.17 9.78
CA GLU A 38 -15.36 6.53 8.66
C GLU A 38 -16.78 6.90 9.15
N GLU A 39 -17.39 6.10 10.04
CA GLU A 39 -18.70 6.41 10.64
C GLU A 39 -18.72 7.80 11.29
N LEU A 40 -17.73 8.11 12.13
CA LEU A 40 -17.63 9.41 12.79
C LEU A 40 -17.52 10.55 11.77
N PHE A 41 -16.69 10.43 10.73
CA PHE A 41 -16.54 11.48 9.73
C PHE A 41 -17.81 11.70 8.90
N TRP A 42 -18.53 10.63 8.57
CA TRP A 42 -19.82 10.75 7.87
C TRP A 42 -20.88 11.46 8.73
N GLU A 43 -20.99 11.12 10.01
CA GLU A 43 -21.90 11.82 10.93
C GLU A 43 -21.54 13.31 11.07
N MET A 44 -20.24 13.62 11.13
CA MET A 44 -19.76 14.99 11.21
C MET A 44 -20.00 15.80 9.93
N MET A 45 -19.90 15.15 8.76
CA MET A 45 -20.23 15.77 7.47
C MET A 45 -21.74 15.98 7.30
N ASP A 46 -22.58 15.04 7.78
CA ASP A 46 -24.04 15.16 7.79
C ASP A 46 -24.51 16.33 8.67
N GLU A 47 -23.86 16.57 9.82
CA GLU A 47 -24.18 17.72 10.66
C GLU A 47 -23.85 19.07 10.01
N VAL A 48 -22.95 19.09 9.01
CA VAL A 48 -22.58 20.28 8.21
C VAL A 48 -23.52 20.50 7.01
N HIS A 49 -24.39 19.54 6.68
CA HIS A 49 -25.35 19.62 5.56
C HIS A 49 -26.53 20.59 5.80
N GLY A 50 -26.26 21.78 6.32
CA GLY A 50 -27.23 22.87 6.48
C GLY A 50 -27.40 23.80 5.28
N ASP A 51 -26.42 23.89 4.37
CA ASP A 51 -26.44 24.83 3.23
C ASP A 51 -25.94 24.16 1.95
N GLU A 52 -26.89 23.57 1.22
CA GLU A 52 -27.06 23.28 -0.22
C GLU A 52 -25.89 23.16 -1.24
N GLU A 53 -24.60 23.22 -0.88
CA GLU A 53 -23.52 23.22 -1.89
C GLU A 53 -22.37 22.23 -1.62
N PHE A 54 -22.52 21.35 -0.63
CA PHE A 54 -21.53 20.31 -0.34
C PHE A 54 -22.07 18.92 -0.69
N VAL A 55 -22.31 18.65 -1.98
CA VAL A 55 -22.53 17.26 -2.41
C VAL A 55 -21.18 16.54 -2.26
N VAL A 56 -21.09 15.65 -1.26
CA VAL A 56 -19.95 14.78 -0.99
C VAL A 56 -19.93 13.67 -2.06
N GLU A 57 -19.72 14.04 -3.32
CA GLU A 57 -19.36 13.10 -4.38
C GLU A 57 -17.89 13.32 -4.70
N GLY A 58 -17.06 12.36 -4.29
CA GLY A 58 -15.61 12.34 -4.56
C GLY A 58 -14.76 11.96 -3.34
N PRO A 59 -13.47 11.69 -3.56
CA PRO A 59 -12.55 11.38 -2.49
C PRO A 59 -12.37 12.57 -1.53
N LEU A 60 -12.33 12.27 -0.24
CA LEU A 60 -12.11 13.21 0.84
C LEU A 60 -10.72 12.99 1.44
N TRP A 61 -9.99 14.08 1.64
CA TRP A 61 -8.75 14.09 2.40
C TRP A 61 -9.05 14.40 3.85
N ILE A 62 -8.67 13.52 4.77
CA ILE A 62 -8.95 13.68 6.20
C ILE A 62 -7.63 13.67 6.96
N GLN A 63 -7.38 14.77 7.68
CA GLN A 63 -6.24 14.89 8.59
C GLN A 63 -6.76 14.98 10.01
N VAL A 64 -6.18 14.21 10.93
CA VAL A 64 -6.60 14.20 12.33
C VAL A 64 -5.41 14.52 13.24
N GLN A 65 -5.62 15.46 14.16
CA GLN A 65 -4.65 15.90 15.15
C GLN A 65 -5.22 15.69 16.55
N ALA A 66 -4.51 14.94 17.38
CA ALA A 66 -4.84 14.81 18.78
C ALA A 66 -4.37 16.05 19.57
N LEU A 67 -5.25 16.60 20.40
CA LEU A 67 -4.99 17.71 21.31
C LEU A 67 -5.28 17.26 22.75
N ASP A 68 -4.68 17.90 23.76
CA ASP A 68 -4.88 17.53 25.18
C ASP A 68 -6.34 17.45 25.65
N LYS A 69 -7.27 18.07 24.93
CA LYS A 69 -8.70 18.16 25.28
C LYS A 69 -9.66 17.64 24.21
N GLY A 70 -9.15 17.11 23.10
CA GLY A 70 -9.99 16.66 22.00
C GLY A 70 -9.22 16.27 20.75
N LEU A 71 -9.94 16.11 19.65
CA LEU A 71 -9.41 15.86 18.33
C LEU A 71 -9.75 17.05 17.43
N GLU A 72 -8.77 17.51 16.68
CA GLU A 72 -8.94 18.43 15.57
C GLU A 72 -8.91 17.64 14.26
N VAL A 73 -9.93 17.79 13.43
CA VAL A 73 -10.07 17.07 12.15
C VAL A 73 -10.17 18.09 11.03
N LEU A 74 -9.35 17.96 9.99
CA LEU A 74 -9.43 18.76 8.78
C LEU A 74 -9.90 17.87 7.62
N VAL A 75 -11.04 18.20 7.02
CA VAL A 75 -11.58 17.49 5.86
C VAL A 75 -11.47 18.40 4.64
N THR A 76 -10.76 17.95 3.61
CA THR A 76 -10.61 18.67 2.34
C THR A 76 -11.18 17.83 1.19
N LYS A 77 -12.09 18.43 0.42
CA LYS A 77 -12.62 17.84 -0.80
C LYS A 77 -11.56 17.90 -1.90
N ALA A 78 -11.18 16.75 -2.44
CA ALA A 78 -10.35 16.69 -3.63
C ALA A 78 -11.16 17.17 -4.85
N GLN A 79 -10.63 18.14 -5.60
CA GLN A 79 -11.26 18.60 -6.84
C GLN A 79 -10.65 17.83 -8.02
N LEU A 80 -11.51 17.30 -8.90
CA LEU A 80 -11.07 16.63 -10.12
C LEU A 80 -10.67 17.68 -11.15
N SER A 81 -9.44 17.61 -11.64
CA SER A 81 -8.96 18.51 -12.69
C SER A 81 -9.63 18.23 -14.02
N LYS A 82 -9.72 19.26 -14.87
CA LYS A 82 -10.48 19.29 -16.15
C LYS A 82 -10.08 18.21 -17.18
N ASP A 83 -9.08 17.38 -16.90
CA ASP A 83 -8.64 16.27 -17.74
C ASP A 83 -9.17 14.89 -17.27
N GLY A 84 -9.94 14.86 -16.18
CA GLY A 84 -10.64 13.64 -15.70
C GLY A 84 -9.75 12.56 -15.11
N GLN A 85 -8.43 12.78 -15.01
CA GLN A 85 -7.44 11.78 -14.60
C GLN A 85 -6.59 12.21 -13.38
N LYS A 86 -6.83 13.38 -12.79
CA LYS A 86 -6.01 13.91 -11.69
C LYS A 86 -6.86 14.59 -10.62
N PHE A 87 -6.61 14.26 -9.36
CA PHE A 87 -7.13 14.97 -8.20
C PHE A 87 -6.11 16.03 -7.79
N GLU A 88 -6.48 17.30 -7.82
CA GLU A 88 -5.61 18.40 -7.37
C GLU A 88 -6.18 19.00 -6.08
N LEU A 89 -5.34 19.11 -5.04
CA LEU A 89 -5.66 19.91 -3.85
C LEU A 89 -5.50 21.40 -4.20
N PRO A 90 -6.43 22.29 -3.80
CA PRO A 90 -6.33 23.73 -4.05
C PRO A 90 -5.31 24.45 -3.14
N ILE A 91 -4.33 23.73 -2.59
CA ILE A 91 -3.32 24.30 -1.70
C ILE A 91 -2.10 24.66 -2.55
N PRO A 92 -1.67 25.94 -2.58
CA PRO A 92 -0.46 26.30 -3.31
C PRO A 92 0.75 25.60 -2.70
N ASN A 93 1.51 24.85 -3.50
CA ASN A 93 2.72 24.10 -3.11
C ASN A 93 3.69 24.87 -2.20
N ASP A 94 3.77 26.20 -2.37
CA ASP A 94 4.63 27.08 -1.59
C ASP A 94 4.26 27.15 -0.09
N LYS A 95 3.00 26.88 0.27
CA LYS A 95 2.53 26.89 1.67
C LYS A 95 2.55 25.53 2.35
N ILE A 96 2.74 24.44 1.60
CA ILE A 96 2.85 23.08 2.16
C ILE A 96 4.12 22.99 3.02
N LYS A 97 5.20 23.66 2.58
CA LYS A 97 6.50 23.71 3.28
C LYS A 97 6.52 24.49 4.60
N ASP A 98 5.52 25.32 4.87
CA ASP A 98 5.49 26.20 6.06
C ASP A 98 4.63 25.62 7.21
N ILE A 99 4.02 24.46 6.99
CA ILE A 99 3.27 23.73 8.01
C ILE A 99 4.30 22.88 8.77
N PRO A 100 4.39 22.95 10.11
CA PRO A 100 5.25 22.05 10.88
C PRO A 100 4.61 20.67 10.88
N VAL A 101 4.77 19.96 9.78
CA VAL A 101 4.45 18.54 9.63
C VAL A 101 5.72 17.76 9.93
N ASP A 102 5.59 16.72 10.75
CA ASP A 102 6.64 15.70 10.91
C ASP A 102 7.10 15.26 9.51
N GLU A 103 8.41 15.05 9.29
CA GLU A 103 8.98 14.63 7.98
C GLU A 103 8.21 13.45 7.36
N LYS A 104 7.69 12.57 8.23
CA LYS A 104 6.81 11.44 7.88
C LYS A 104 5.53 11.81 7.14
N ILE A 105 4.98 12.99 7.36
CA ILE A 105 3.74 13.47 6.72
C ILE A 105 4.07 14.18 5.41
N GLU A 106 5.26 14.77 5.28
CA GLU A 106 5.78 15.26 3.99
C GLU A 106 5.98 14.10 3.00
N GLU A 107 6.53 12.97 3.45
CA GLU A 107 6.68 11.74 2.65
C GLU A 107 5.33 11.16 2.18
N LEU A 108 4.34 11.10 3.08
CA LEU A 108 2.98 10.63 2.73
C LEU A 108 2.25 11.57 1.76
N LEU A 109 2.59 12.86 1.74
CA LEU A 109 2.03 13.84 0.80
C LEU A 109 2.67 13.71 -0.59
N ASP A 110 3.97 13.47 -0.67
CA ASP A 110 4.66 13.25 -1.95
C ASP A 110 4.18 11.95 -2.63
N GLN A 111 3.95 10.88 -1.86
CA GLN A 111 3.42 9.60 -2.36
C GLN A 111 2.02 9.70 -2.96
N HIS A 112 1.14 10.53 -2.41
CA HIS A 112 -0.27 10.57 -2.82
C HIS A 112 -0.57 11.53 -3.99
N PHE A 113 0.30 12.51 -4.26
CA PHE A 113 0.02 13.60 -5.21
C PHE A 113 0.82 13.56 -6.51
N ASN A 114 1.78 12.65 -6.64
CA ASN A 114 2.60 12.50 -7.83
C ASN A 114 2.33 11.14 -8.50
N PRO A 115 1.36 11.02 -9.44
CA PRO A 115 1.04 9.76 -10.12
C PRO A 115 2.10 9.33 -11.16
N ASN A 116 3.32 9.85 -11.03
CA ASN A 116 4.51 9.31 -11.67
C ASN A 116 5.34 8.46 -10.69
N HIS A 117 4.96 8.36 -9.42
CA HIS A 117 5.35 7.25 -8.55
C HIS A 117 4.31 6.17 -8.74
N SER A 118 4.63 5.22 -9.61
CA SER A 118 3.88 3.99 -9.80
C SER A 118 3.99 3.19 -8.51
N ASP A 119 2.86 2.92 -7.85
CA ASP A 119 2.62 1.82 -6.91
C ASP A 119 3.85 1.27 -6.15
N GLU A 120 4.48 2.11 -5.32
CA GLU A 120 5.42 1.69 -4.28
C GLU A 120 4.82 2.13 -2.93
N GLU A 121 3.93 1.31 -2.37
CA GLU A 121 3.57 1.45 -0.95
C GLU A 121 4.59 0.71 -0.10
N ASP A 122 5.51 1.50 0.47
CA ASP A 122 6.33 1.25 1.65
C ASP A 122 5.62 0.36 2.70
N ILE A 123 6.08 -0.87 2.86
CA ILE A 123 5.95 -1.64 4.09
C ILE A 123 7.28 -1.53 4.83
N LEU A 124 7.40 -0.53 5.71
CA LEU A 124 8.32 -0.55 6.87
C LEU A 124 9.81 -0.93 6.61
N LEU A 125 10.62 0.03 6.16
CA LEU A 125 12.06 0.22 6.44
C LEU A 125 12.80 -0.92 7.19
N GLU A 126 13.19 -1.96 6.46
CA GLU A 126 14.41 -2.75 6.63
C GLU A 126 14.89 -3.08 5.22
N GLU A 127 15.87 -2.35 4.64
CA GLU A 127 16.58 -2.69 3.36
C GLU A 127 15.94 -3.86 2.58
N GLU A 128 14.77 -3.62 1.96
CA GLU A 128 13.90 -4.71 1.51
C GLU A 128 14.37 -5.21 0.14
N THR A 129 15.08 -6.33 0.14
CA THR A 129 15.26 -7.15 -1.06
C THR A 129 13.90 -7.46 -1.68
N LEU A 130 13.72 -7.14 -2.97
CA LEU A 130 12.45 -7.39 -3.66
C LEU A 130 12.20 -8.91 -3.75
N GLU A 131 11.07 -9.35 -3.21
CA GLU A 131 10.67 -10.76 -3.20
C GLU A 131 9.39 -11.02 -3.98
N PHE A 132 9.34 -12.16 -4.68
CA PHE A 132 8.17 -12.58 -5.45
C PHE A 132 7.85 -14.04 -5.21
N LEU A 133 6.56 -14.36 -5.21
CA LEU A 133 6.05 -15.73 -5.13
C LEU A 133 5.31 -16.08 -6.43
N LEU A 134 5.86 -17.05 -7.15
CA LEU A 134 5.37 -17.51 -8.44
C LEU A 134 4.72 -18.89 -8.32
N VAL A 135 3.64 -19.10 -9.05
CA VAL A 135 2.92 -20.37 -9.09
C VAL A 135 2.97 -20.97 -10.48
N PHE A 136 3.28 -22.26 -10.52
CA PHE A 136 3.37 -23.04 -11.74
C PHE A 136 2.25 -24.07 -11.77
N LYS A 137 1.72 -24.32 -12.96
CA LYS A 137 0.66 -25.31 -13.17
C LYS A 137 1.24 -26.72 -13.13
N ASP A 138 2.41 -26.91 -13.74
CA ASP A 138 3.11 -28.18 -13.77
C ASP A 138 4.56 -28.03 -13.28
N PHE A 139 5.17 -29.13 -12.83
CA PHE A 139 6.57 -29.15 -12.43
C PHE A 139 7.51 -28.99 -13.63
N GLU A 140 7.09 -29.48 -14.81
CA GLU A 140 7.84 -29.36 -16.06
C GLU A 140 8.06 -27.89 -16.48
N ASP A 141 7.15 -26.99 -16.09
CA ASP A 141 7.30 -25.55 -16.34
C ASP A 141 8.51 -24.99 -15.54
N VAL A 142 8.69 -25.45 -14.29
CA VAL A 142 9.82 -25.06 -13.43
C VAL A 142 11.14 -25.65 -13.96
N ILE A 143 11.12 -26.90 -14.43
CA ILE A 143 12.29 -27.52 -15.08
C ILE A 143 12.68 -26.73 -16.33
N SER A 144 11.71 -26.35 -17.15
CA SER A 144 11.94 -25.58 -18.36
C SER A 144 12.53 -24.19 -18.05
N LEU A 145 12.01 -23.52 -17.02
CA LEU A 145 12.53 -22.25 -16.53
C LEU A 145 13.99 -22.39 -16.07
N SER A 146 14.35 -23.48 -15.38
CA SER A 146 15.71 -23.68 -14.85
C SER A 146 16.81 -23.67 -15.92
N HIS A 147 16.47 -23.94 -17.18
CA HIS A 147 17.42 -23.93 -18.30
C HIS A 147 17.65 -22.55 -18.92
N ARG A 148 16.90 -21.52 -18.48
CA ARG A 148 17.16 -20.13 -18.89
C ARG A 148 18.44 -19.61 -18.25
N THR A 149 19.14 -18.75 -18.98
CA THR A 149 20.37 -18.10 -18.54
C THR A 149 20.05 -16.82 -17.78
N GLY A 150 20.92 -16.41 -16.84
CA GLY A 150 20.76 -15.14 -16.12
C GLY A 150 19.87 -15.22 -14.87
N LEU A 151 19.59 -16.43 -14.40
CA LEU A 151 18.80 -16.68 -13.19
C LEU A 151 19.64 -17.22 -12.03
N ASP A 152 20.96 -17.32 -12.22
CA ASP A 152 21.86 -18.01 -11.30
C ASP A 152 22.19 -17.20 -10.04
N ASP A 153 22.07 -15.88 -10.13
CA ASP A 153 22.33 -14.96 -9.02
C ASP A 153 21.07 -14.69 -8.17
N LEU A 154 19.93 -15.30 -8.52
CA LEU A 154 18.68 -15.20 -7.77
C LEU A 154 18.67 -16.14 -6.56
N VAL A 155 18.24 -15.62 -5.42
CA VAL A 155 17.92 -16.46 -4.27
C VAL A 155 16.58 -17.13 -4.53
N THR A 156 16.58 -18.45 -4.68
CA THR A 156 15.39 -19.20 -5.09
C THR A 156 15.10 -20.39 -4.19
N MET A 157 13.81 -20.61 -3.90
CA MET A 157 13.31 -21.74 -3.11
C MET A 157 12.04 -22.33 -3.73
N LEU A 158 11.89 -23.66 -3.72
CA LEU A 158 10.77 -24.35 -4.34
C LEU A 158 9.95 -25.14 -3.34
N TYR A 159 8.64 -24.92 -3.38
CA TYR A 159 7.66 -25.55 -2.51
C TYR A 159 6.54 -26.21 -3.31
N HIS A 160 5.84 -27.16 -2.67
CA HIS A 160 4.62 -27.76 -3.18
C HIS A 160 3.50 -27.62 -2.14
N PHE A 161 2.39 -27.03 -2.58
CA PHE A 161 1.24 -26.73 -1.74
C PHE A 161 -0.05 -26.86 -2.57
N GLU A 162 -1.09 -27.46 -1.99
CA GLU A 162 -2.41 -27.65 -2.63
C GLU A 162 -2.38 -28.24 -4.07
N GLY A 163 -1.39 -29.09 -4.37
CA GLY A 163 -1.25 -29.73 -5.70
C GLY A 163 -0.62 -28.83 -6.77
N LYS A 164 -0.03 -27.70 -6.39
CA LYS A 164 0.70 -26.78 -7.26
C LYS A 164 2.13 -26.56 -6.74
N TYR A 165 2.97 -26.02 -7.62
CA TYR A 165 4.36 -25.69 -7.31
C TYR A 165 4.53 -24.20 -7.16
N TYR A 166 5.25 -23.80 -6.12
CA TYR A 166 5.47 -22.42 -5.73
C TYR A 166 6.96 -22.14 -5.72
N LEU A 167 7.42 -21.19 -6.52
CA LEU A 167 8.80 -20.71 -6.52
C LEU A 167 8.82 -19.36 -5.81
N TYR A 168 9.56 -19.31 -4.72
CA TYR A 168 9.96 -18.06 -4.10
C TYR A 168 11.25 -17.59 -4.76
N THR A 169 11.33 -16.30 -5.08
CA THR A 169 12.54 -15.65 -5.58
C THR A 169 12.74 -14.32 -4.87
N GLU A 170 13.98 -14.03 -4.53
CA GLU A 170 14.40 -12.78 -3.92
C GLU A 170 15.52 -12.17 -4.77
N PHE A 171 15.46 -10.85 -4.93
CA PHE A 171 16.41 -10.03 -5.68
C PHE A 171 17.24 -9.21 -4.69
N PRO A 172 18.50 -9.61 -4.42
CA PRO A 172 19.39 -8.84 -3.58
C PRO A 172 19.67 -7.46 -4.18
N GLU A 173 19.42 -6.39 -3.41
CA GLU A 173 19.57 -4.99 -3.86
C GLU A 173 20.99 -4.66 -4.34
N ASP A 174 22.02 -5.31 -3.79
CA ASP A 174 23.42 -5.13 -4.20
C ASP A 174 23.76 -5.70 -5.59
N LEU A 175 22.86 -6.51 -6.18
CA LEU A 175 23.13 -7.28 -7.40
C LEU A 175 22.25 -6.90 -8.59
N PHE A 176 21.09 -6.25 -8.38
CA PHE A 176 20.11 -5.99 -9.43
C PHE A 176 19.62 -4.55 -9.40
N GLU A 177 19.61 -3.88 -10.55
CA GLU A 177 18.90 -2.61 -10.75
C GLU A 177 17.41 -2.87 -11.06
N GLU A 178 16.51 -1.91 -10.78
CA GLU A 178 15.06 -2.04 -10.99
C GLU A 178 14.69 -2.52 -12.41
N ASP A 179 15.30 -1.92 -13.45
CA ASP A 179 15.08 -2.31 -14.85
C ASP A 179 15.48 -3.78 -15.11
N GLU A 180 16.51 -4.30 -14.43
CA GLU A 180 16.93 -5.70 -14.56
C GLU A 180 15.97 -6.67 -13.87
N ILE A 181 15.38 -6.24 -12.75
CA ILE A 181 14.37 -7.01 -12.01
C ILE A 181 13.14 -7.20 -12.89
N ASP A 182 12.66 -6.13 -13.53
CA ASP A 182 11.51 -6.19 -14.45
C ASP A 182 11.77 -7.12 -15.65
N ASP A 183 12.97 -7.08 -16.23
CA ASP A 183 13.36 -7.95 -17.33
C ASP A 183 13.38 -9.43 -16.90
N ILE A 184 13.94 -9.73 -15.72
CA ILE A 184 14.00 -11.09 -15.17
C ILE A 184 12.59 -11.57 -14.80
N LEU A 185 11.81 -10.74 -14.10
CA LEU A 185 10.44 -11.06 -13.71
C LEU A 185 9.58 -11.34 -14.93
N SER A 186 9.75 -10.57 -16.01
CA SER A 186 9.08 -10.82 -17.30
C SER A 186 9.37 -12.24 -17.83
N VAL A 187 10.61 -12.72 -17.71
CA VAL A 187 10.97 -14.09 -18.09
C VAL A 187 10.33 -15.12 -17.15
N LEU A 188 10.33 -14.88 -15.84
CA LEU A 188 9.72 -15.79 -14.85
C LEU A 188 8.22 -15.96 -15.12
N LEU A 189 7.52 -14.88 -15.46
CA LEU A 189 6.09 -14.84 -15.75
C LEU A 189 5.70 -15.47 -17.10
N GLU A 190 6.66 -15.84 -17.97
CA GLU A 190 6.36 -16.68 -19.14
C GLU A 190 6.00 -18.12 -18.75
N TYR A 191 6.52 -18.60 -17.62
CA TYR A 191 6.41 -19.99 -17.16
C TYR A 191 5.43 -20.16 -16.01
N GLY A 192 5.19 -19.09 -15.25
CA GLY A 192 4.31 -19.09 -14.09
C GLY A 192 3.43 -17.84 -14.04
N TYR A 193 2.78 -17.65 -12.91
CA TYR A 193 2.08 -16.41 -12.60
C TYR A 193 2.31 -16.04 -11.14
N GLU A 194 2.41 -14.75 -10.87
CA GLU A 194 2.54 -14.23 -9.51
C GLU A 194 1.28 -14.53 -8.69
N THR A 195 1.45 -14.80 -7.38
CA THR A 195 0.34 -15.00 -6.46
C THR A 195 0.36 -13.99 -5.32
N GLN A 196 -0.84 -13.61 -4.86
CA GLN A 196 -1.03 -12.80 -3.67
C GLN A 196 -0.90 -13.59 -2.35
N LEU A 197 -0.48 -14.86 -2.41
CA LEU A 197 -0.23 -15.64 -1.19
C LEU A 197 1.11 -15.21 -0.60
N THR A 198 1.18 -15.14 0.73
CA THR A 198 2.43 -14.85 1.43
C THR A 198 3.31 -16.10 1.49
N ILE A 199 4.63 -15.89 1.45
CA ILE A 199 5.61 -16.98 1.61
C ILE A 199 5.42 -17.72 2.94
N HIS A 200 5.10 -17.00 4.01
CA HIS A 200 4.82 -17.55 5.35
C HIS A 200 3.77 -18.67 5.34
N ARG A 201 2.68 -18.49 4.60
CA ARG A 201 1.63 -19.53 4.49
C ARG A 201 2.16 -20.80 3.83
N ILE A 202 3.02 -20.65 2.83
CA ILE A 202 3.63 -21.79 2.13
C ILE A 202 4.67 -22.47 3.01
N GLN A 203 5.44 -21.73 3.78
CA GLN A 203 6.41 -22.28 4.72
C GLN A 203 5.73 -23.04 5.87
N GLU A 204 4.59 -22.56 6.36
CA GLU A 204 3.86 -23.22 7.45
C GLU A 204 3.08 -24.46 7.00
N TYR A 205 2.40 -24.40 5.85
CA TYR A 205 1.44 -25.43 5.43
C TYR A 205 1.86 -26.20 4.17
N GLY A 206 2.85 -25.70 3.44
CA GLY A 206 3.41 -26.33 2.25
C GLY A 206 4.50 -27.34 2.57
N LYS A 207 5.03 -27.94 1.50
CA LYS A 207 6.17 -28.84 1.56
C LYS A 207 7.32 -28.23 0.77
N GLU A 208 8.43 -27.95 1.45
CA GLU A 208 9.69 -27.60 0.80
C GLU A 208 10.20 -28.77 -0.05
N ILE A 209 10.58 -28.48 -1.29
CA ILE A 209 11.20 -29.42 -2.23
C ILE A 209 12.69 -29.12 -2.35
N ILE A 210 13.04 -27.86 -2.57
CA ILE A 210 14.42 -27.38 -2.71
C ILE A 210 14.54 -26.08 -1.90
N SER A 211 15.48 -26.06 -0.95
CA SER A 211 15.66 -24.96 -0.02
C SER A 211 16.43 -23.77 -0.59
N GLU A 212 17.33 -24.00 -1.56
CA GLU A 212 18.20 -22.96 -2.13
C GLU A 212 18.62 -23.35 -3.56
N ASN A 213 18.91 -22.35 -4.40
CA ASN A 213 19.48 -22.54 -5.74
C ASN A 213 18.67 -23.52 -6.61
N VAL A 214 17.35 -23.31 -6.68
CA VAL A 214 16.39 -24.20 -7.36
C VAL A 214 16.84 -24.52 -8.78
N PHE A 215 17.25 -23.50 -9.55
CA PHE A 215 17.60 -23.69 -10.96
C PHE A 215 18.86 -24.54 -11.14
N ALA A 216 19.87 -24.35 -10.30
CA ALA A 216 21.09 -25.14 -10.36
C ALA A 216 20.85 -26.62 -10.02
N GLU A 217 20.04 -26.89 -8.99
CA GLU A 217 19.74 -28.26 -8.58
C GLU A 217 18.82 -28.95 -9.61
N LEU A 218 17.86 -28.24 -10.21
CA LEU A 218 17.01 -28.79 -11.27
C LEU A 218 17.83 -29.18 -12.52
N ARG A 219 18.70 -28.30 -13.02
CA ARG A 219 19.57 -28.61 -14.18
C ARG A 219 20.52 -29.79 -13.94
N LYS A 220 20.85 -30.08 -12.69
CA LYS A 220 21.72 -31.20 -12.32
C LYS A 220 21.00 -32.55 -12.36
N HIS A 221 19.72 -32.57 -12.00
CA HIS A 221 18.92 -33.80 -11.96
C HIS A 221 18.08 -34.02 -13.23
N PHE A 222 17.77 -32.95 -13.96
CA PHE A 222 16.93 -32.95 -15.14
C PHE A 222 17.66 -32.24 -16.29
N SER A 223 17.71 -32.87 -17.46
CA SER A 223 18.41 -32.40 -18.67
C SER A 223 17.50 -32.43 -19.88
#